data_AF-A0A5C8QMS4-F1
#
_entry.id   AF-A0A5C8QMS4-F1
#
_cell.length_a   1.000
_cell.length_b   1.000
_cell.length_c   1.000
_cell.angle_alpha   90.00
_cell.angle_beta   90.00
_cell.angle_gamma   90.00
#
_symmetry.space_group_name_H-M   'P 1'
#
loop_
_entity.id
_entity.type
_entity.pdbx_description
1 polymer ?
#
loop_
_entity_poly.entity_id
_entity_poly.type
_entity_poly.pdbx_seq_one_letter_code
_entity_poly.pdbx_strand_id
1 'polypeptide(L)'
;MLVVPVSGFATIAKHLHPGIKVIGVEPQEGANTLLSLRCGQRIALPDTPATIADGLGHSSPSPLTWAFNSQLLDTVVTVTDNDITTAMAFAFRHLKAVAEPSSARDVDGPTFHRLISQSAHPKEPSHA
;
A
#
# COMPACT_ATOMS: atom_id res chain seq x y z
N MET A 1 -7.22 -5.65 -10.12
CA MET A 1 -6.69 -5.26 -8.80
C MET A 1 -5.30 -4.71 -9.04
N LEU A 2 -4.99 -3.55 -8.50
CA LEU A 2 -3.73 -2.89 -8.74
C LEU A 2 -3.10 -2.44 -7.42
N VAL A 3 -1.80 -2.70 -7.29
CA VAL A 3 -0.98 -2.34 -6.14
C VAL A 3 0.06 -1.31 -6.59
N VAL A 4 -0.01 -0.07 -6.09
CA VAL A 4 0.76 1.07 -6.64
C VAL A 4 1.03 2.18 -5.61
N PRO A 5 2.03 3.04 -5.86
CA PRO A 5 2.06 4.40 -5.32
C PRO A 5 0.82 5.17 -5.79
N VAL A 6 0.03 5.64 -4.83
CA VAL A 6 -1.42 5.54 -4.94
C VAL A 6 -2.07 6.65 -5.78
N SER A 7 -1.78 7.92 -5.53
CA SER A 7 -2.70 9.00 -5.95
C SER A 7 -2.79 9.18 -7.47
N GLY A 8 -1.65 9.26 -8.17
CA GLY A 8 -1.61 9.49 -9.62
C GLY A 8 -2.16 8.32 -10.42
N PHE A 9 -1.71 7.10 -10.12
CA PHE A 9 -2.17 5.92 -10.85
C PHE A 9 -3.62 5.58 -10.52
N ALA A 10 -4.05 5.68 -9.26
CA ALA A 10 -5.43 5.40 -8.88
C ALA A 10 -6.41 6.31 -9.61
N THR A 11 -6.04 7.58 -9.81
CA THR A 11 -6.86 8.54 -10.57
C THR A 11 -7.09 8.05 -12.00
N ILE A 12 -6.03 7.66 -12.71
CA ILE A 12 -6.12 7.17 -14.09
C ILE A 12 -6.86 5.82 -14.13
N ALA A 13 -6.53 4.90 -13.23
CA ALA A 13 -7.12 3.57 -13.20
C ALA A 13 -8.63 3.61 -12.96
N LYS A 14 -9.09 4.41 -11.98
CA LYS A 14 -10.52 4.60 -11.69
C LYS A 14 -11.22 5.36 -12.82
N HIS A 15 -10.54 6.27 -13.52
CA HIS A 15 -11.10 6.92 -14.70
C HIS A 15 -11.35 5.94 -15.85
N LEU A 16 -10.36 5.09 -16.17
CA LEU A 16 -10.46 4.10 -17.26
C LEU A 16 -11.42 2.97 -16.90
N HIS A 17 -11.41 2.52 -15.65
CA HIS A 17 -12.22 1.43 -15.14
C HIS A 17 -12.77 1.75 -13.74
N PRO A 18 -13.95 2.38 -13.63
CA PRO A 18 -14.50 2.79 -12.33
C PRO A 18 -14.64 1.67 -11.30
N GLY A 19 -14.88 0.43 -11.75
CA GLY A 19 -14.98 -0.75 -10.90
C GLY A 19 -13.64 -1.38 -10.47
N ILE A 20 -12.49 -0.84 -10.89
CA ILE A 20 -11.20 -1.42 -10.51
C ILE A 20 -10.94 -1.22 -9.01
N LYS A 21 -10.52 -2.28 -8.33
CA LYS A 21 -10.01 -2.18 -6.96
C LYS A 21 -8.57 -1.68 -6.96
N VAL A 22 -8.30 -0.63 -6.19
CA VAL A 22 -6.99 -0.06 -5.93
C VAL A 22 -6.65 -0.30 -4.46
N ILE A 23 -5.54 -0.99 -4.24
CA ILE A 23 -5.10 -1.41 -2.91
C ILE A 23 -3.71 -0.85 -2.68
N GLY A 24 -3.53 -0.13 -1.57
CA GLY A 24 -2.20 0.27 -1.13
C GLY A 24 -1.50 -0.87 -0.38
N VAL A 25 -0.17 -0.91 -0.40
CA VAL A 25 0.61 -1.78 0.48
C VAL A 25 1.59 -0.91 1.25
N GLU A 26 1.58 -1.05 2.57
CA GLU A 26 2.48 -0.36 3.47
C GLU A 26 3.32 -1.38 4.27
N PRO A 27 4.54 -1.04 4.70
CA PRO A 27 5.22 -1.81 5.74
C PRO A 27 4.37 -1.83 7.01
N GLN A 28 4.38 -2.94 7.74
CA GLN A 28 3.58 -3.10 8.96
C GLN A 28 3.86 -2.00 10.00
N GLU A 29 5.13 -1.66 10.20
CA GLU A 29 5.55 -0.60 11.13
C GLU A 29 5.22 0.81 10.61
N GLY A 30 4.91 0.95 9.32
CA GLY A 30 4.66 2.21 8.63
C GLY A 30 3.24 2.41 8.13
N ALA A 31 2.27 1.66 8.65
CA ALA A 31 0.89 1.60 8.17
C ALA A 31 0.02 2.84 8.49
N ASN A 32 0.56 4.04 8.24
CA ASN A 32 -0.08 5.32 8.54
C ASN A 32 -1.31 5.60 7.65
N THR A 33 -1.30 5.19 6.37
CA THR A 33 -2.44 5.38 5.47
C THR A 33 -3.55 4.42 5.84
N LEU A 34 -3.22 3.16 6.17
CA LEU A 34 -4.21 2.20 6.67
C LEU A 34 -4.89 2.73 7.94
N LEU A 35 -4.12 3.22 8.91
CA LEU A 35 -4.67 3.80 10.13
C LEU A 35 -5.56 5.00 9.81
N SER A 36 -5.09 5.91 8.96
CA SER A 36 -5.85 7.09 8.54
C SER A 36 -7.18 6.72 7.86
N LEU A 37 -7.17 5.70 6.98
CA LEU A 37 -8.37 5.19 6.31
C LEU A 37 -9.39 4.64 7.30
N ARG A 38 -8.94 3.89 8.33
CA ARG A 38 -9.81 3.35 9.38
C ARG A 38 -10.41 4.44 10.26
N CYS A 39 -9.65 5.48 10.56
CA CYS A 39 -10.11 6.62 11.36
C CYS A 39 -10.92 7.65 10.57
N GLY A 40 -10.97 7.54 9.23
CA GLY A 40 -11.63 8.51 8.35
C GLY A 40 -10.92 9.87 8.26
N GLN A 41 -9.74 10.01 8.84
CA GLN A 41 -8.97 11.26 8.86
C GLN A 41 -7.47 10.98 8.92
N ARG A 42 -6.66 11.98 8.58
CA ARG A 42 -5.19 11.84 8.57
C ARG A 42 -4.67 11.66 9.99
N ILE A 43 -4.04 10.51 10.25
CA ILE A 43 -3.40 10.19 11.52
C ILE A 43 -1.88 10.19 11.33
N ALA A 44 -1.15 10.63 12.36
CA ALA A 44 0.29 10.50 12.45
C ALA A 44 0.62 9.37 13.43
N LEU A 45 1.55 8.51 13.05
CA LEU A 45 2.19 7.55 13.94
C LEU A 45 3.04 8.30 14.98
N PRO A 46 3.16 7.77 16.20
CA PRO A 46 3.92 8.43 17.27
C PRO A 46 5.41 8.54 16.93
N ASP A 47 5.95 7.52 16.25
CA ASP A 47 7.36 7.42 15.90
C ASP A 47 7.53 7.25 14.38
N THR A 48 8.72 7.58 13.89
CA THR A 48 9.11 7.27 12.51
C THR A 48 9.20 5.75 12.35
N PRO A 49 8.52 5.17 11.35
CA PRO A 49 8.55 3.73 11.11
C PRO A 49 9.96 3.19 10.92
N ALA A 50 10.30 2.12 11.65
CA ALA A 50 11.53 1.37 11.43
C ALA A 50 11.27 0.27 10.39
N THR A 51 11.69 0.50 9.14
CA THR A 51 11.53 -0.46 8.04
C THR A 51 12.68 -0.33 7.05
N ILE A 52 13.02 -1.42 6.36
CA ILE A 52 13.95 -1.38 5.23
C ILE A 52 13.40 -0.61 4.01
N ALA A 53 12.07 -0.40 3.93
CA ALA A 53 11.44 0.42 2.91
C ALA A 53 11.46 1.90 3.31
N ASP A 54 12.66 2.48 3.27
CA ASP A 54 12.96 3.87 3.64
C ASP A 54 12.07 4.91 2.96
N GLY A 55 11.74 4.73 1.68
CA GLY A 55 10.83 5.57 0.92
C GLY A 55 9.39 5.59 1.44
N LEU A 56 9.04 4.67 2.35
CA LEU A 56 7.75 4.56 3.03
C LEU A 56 7.86 4.85 4.54
N GLY A 57 9.05 5.26 5.02
CA GLY A 57 9.36 5.53 6.42
C GLY A 57 8.83 6.86 6.94
N HIS A 58 7.68 7.33 6.48
CA HIS A 58 7.05 8.57 6.95
C HIS A 58 5.95 8.29 7.98
N SER A 59 5.86 9.12 9.03
CA SER A 59 4.91 8.93 10.13
C SER A 59 3.46 9.28 9.78
N SER A 60 3.21 10.06 8.72
CA SER A 60 1.86 10.46 8.31
C SER A 60 1.82 10.69 6.80
N PRO A 61 0.71 10.40 6.11
CA PRO A 61 0.60 10.74 4.70
C PRO A 61 0.53 12.27 4.55
N SER A 62 1.05 12.80 3.44
CA SER A 62 0.97 14.24 3.17
C SER A 62 -0.49 14.68 2.96
N PRO A 63 -0.84 15.96 3.22
CA PRO A 63 -2.21 16.45 3.04
C PRO A 63 -2.76 16.18 1.63
N LEU A 64 -1.95 16.42 0.60
CA LEU A 64 -2.34 16.21 -0.79
C LEU A 64 -2.54 14.73 -1.10
N THR A 65 -1.62 13.87 -0.65
CA THR A 65 -1.73 12.42 -0.89
C THR A 65 -2.96 11.84 -0.19
N TRP A 66 -3.23 12.28 1.04
CA TRP A 66 -4.43 11.88 1.78
C TRP A 66 -5.73 12.28 1.09
N ALA A 67 -5.80 13.48 0.51
CA ALA A 67 -7.00 13.95 -0.19
C ALA A 67 -7.42 13.00 -1.32
N PHE A 68 -6.45 12.42 -2.03
CA PHE A 68 -6.71 11.41 -3.07
C PHE A 68 -6.89 10.01 -2.48
N ASN A 69 -6.00 9.57 -1.60
CA ASN A 69 -6.02 8.20 -1.06
C ASN A 69 -7.32 7.91 -0.31
N SER A 70 -7.86 8.87 0.44
CA SER A 70 -9.11 8.69 1.20
C SER A 70 -10.32 8.41 0.30
N GLN A 71 -10.29 8.89 -0.96
CA GLN A 71 -11.35 8.73 -1.96
C GLN A 71 -11.11 7.55 -2.91
N LEU A 72 -9.85 7.31 -3.29
CA LEU A 72 -9.51 6.41 -4.39
C LEU A 72 -9.08 5.00 -3.94
N LEU A 73 -8.58 4.86 -2.70
CA LEU A 73 -8.22 3.54 -2.17
C LEU A 73 -9.44 2.78 -1.67
N ASP A 74 -9.54 1.54 -2.10
CA ASP A 74 -10.50 0.59 -1.56
C ASP A 74 -10.04 0.06 -0.20
N THR A 75 -8.74 -0.23 -0.06
CA THR A 75 -8.11 -0.61 1.22
C THR A 75 -6.58 -0.46 1.16
N VAL A 76 -5.94 -0.66 2.30
CA VAL A 76 -4.48 -0.83 2.42
C VAL A 76 -4.22 -2.12 3.17
N VAL A 77 -3.23 -2.87 2.71
CA VAL A 77 -2.74 -4.10 3.35
C VAL A 77 -1.29 -3.88 3.79
N THR A 78 -0.82 -4.70 4.73
CA THR A 78 0.51 -4.54 5.31
C THR A 78 1.42 -5.71 5.02
N VAL A 79 2.70 -5.44 4.85
CA VAL A 79 3.76 -6.44 4.66
C VAL A 79 4.87 -6.25 5.69
N THR A 80 5.55 -7.34 6.03
CA THR A 80 6.73 -7.30 6.90
C THR A 80 8.00 -7.02 6.09
N ASP A 81 9.08 -6.58 6.74
CA ASP A 81 10.38 -6.44 6.09
C ASP A 81 10.91 -7.79 5.54
N ASN A 82 10.55 -8.90 6.17
CA ASN A 82 10.87 -10.23 5.65
C ASN A 82 10.12 -10.54 4.33
N ASP A 83 8.88 -10.09 4.20
CA ASP A 83 8.13 -10.20 2.95
C ASP A 83 8.79 -9.36 1.85
N ILE A 84 9.22 -8.14 2.19
CA ILE A 84 9.89 -7.23 1.26
C ILE A 84 11.20 -7.85 0.75
N THR A 85 12.05 -8.39 1.65
CA THR A 85 13.30 -9.06 1.25
C THR A 85 13.05 -10.32 0.42
N THR A 86 12.00 -11.07 0.73
CA THR A 86 11.58 -12.24 -0.07
C THR A 86 11.19 -11.81 -1.48
N ALA A 87 10.45 -10.70 -1.61
CA ALA A 87 10.03 -10.17 -2.89
C ALA A 87 11.19 -9.59 -3.71
N MET A 88 12.16 -8.94 -3.06
CA MET A 88 13.41 -8.52 -3.70
C MET A 88 14.18 -9.72 -4.27
N ALA A 89 14.31 -10.80 -3.49
CA ALA A 89 14.97 -12.02 -3.93
C ALA A 89 14.22 -12.70 -5.09
N PHE A 90 12.89 -12.68 -5.07
CA PHE A 90 12.06 -13.18 -6.16
C PHE A 90 12.30 -12.38 -7.46
N ALA A 91 12.24 -11.05 -7.39
CA ALA A 91 12.48 -10.16 -8.53
C ALA A 91 13.87 -10.42 -9.15
N PHE A 92 14.90 -10.55 -8.30
CA PHE A 92 16.25 -10.84 -8.76
C PHE A 92 16.37 -12.21 -9.44
N ARG A 93 15.82 -13.26 -8.82
CA ARG A 93 15.95 -14.63 -9.33
C ARG A 93 15.16 -14.87 -10.61
N HIS A 94 13.94 -14.35 -10.69
CA HIS A 94 12.98 -14.68 -11.75
C HIS A 94 12.82 -13.59 -12.81
N LEU A 95 12.90 -12.32 -12.41
CA LEU A 95 12.73 -11.18 -13.32
C LEU A 95 14.08 -10.59 -13.76
N LYS A 96 15.18 -11.02 -13.14
CA LYS A 96 16.54 -10.46 -13.35
C LYS A 96 16.60 -8.96 -13.08
N ALA A 97 15.74 -8.48 -12.20
CA ALA A 97 15.64 -7.08 -11.81
C ALA A 97 16.16 -6.91 -10.37
N VAL A 98 16.96 -5.87 -10.16
CA VAL A 98 17.32 -5.43 -8.81
C VAL A 98 16.29 -4.39 -8.40
N ALA A 99 15.40 -4.76 -7.48
CA ALA A 99 14.38 -3.88 -6.93
C ALA A 99 14.83 -3.35 -5.57
N GLU A 100 14.67 -2.05 -5.34
CA GLU A 100 14.84 -1.47 -4.00
C GLU A 100 13.68 -1.92 -3.07
N PRO A 101 13.87 -1.93 -1.74
CA PRO A 101 12.88 -2.45 -0.80
C PRO A 101 11.49 -1.82 -0.95
N SER A 102 11.41 -0.50 -1.04
CA SER A 102 10.16 0.26 -1.16
C SER A 102 9.33 -0.10 -2.41
N SER A 103 10.00 -0.51 -3.48
CA SER A 103 9.38 -0.94 -4.74
C SER A 103 9.04 -2.44 -4.79
N ALA A 104 9.76 -3.26 -4.01
CA ALA A 104 9.65 -4.71 -4.07
C ALA A 104 8.44 -5.27 -3.30
N ARG A 105 7.84 -4.49 -2.39
CA ARG A 105 6.74 -4.89 -1.48
C ARG A 105 5.53 -5.58 -2.14
N ASP A 106 5.37 -5.45 -3.46
CA ASP A 106 4.22 -5.96 -4.21
C ASP A 106 4.59 -7.06 -5.23
N VAL A 107 5.85 -7.50 -5.29
CA VAL A 107 6.41 -8.17 -6.49
C VAL A 107 6.37 -9.71 -6.45
N ASP A 108 6.23 -10.35 -5.28
CA ASP A 108 6.17 -11.82 -5.22
C ASP A 108 4.76 -12.42 -5.14
N GLY A 109 4.61 -13.61 -5.72
CA GLY A 109 3.33 -14.33 -5.82
C GLY A 109 2.71 -14.74 -4.47
N PRO A 110 3.47 -15.29 -3.50
CA PRO A 110 2.95 -15.63 -2.18
C PRO A 110 2.42 -14.42 -1.41
N THR A 111 3.14 -13.30 -1.44
CA THR A 111 2.71 -12.02 -0.87
C THR A 111 1.47 -11.56 -1.62
N PHE A 112 1.49 -11.52 -2.95
CA PHE A 112 0.32 -11.14 -3.74
C PHE A 112 -0.95 -11.95 -3.40
N HIS A 113 -0.85 -13.28 -3.29
CA HIS A 113 -2.00 -14.14 -2.91
C HIS A 113 -2.54 -13.82 -1.51
N ARG A 114 -1.64 -13.58 -0.55
CA ARG A 114 -2.00 -13.17 0.81
C ARG A 114 -2.63 -11.77 0.82
N LEU A 115 -2.09 -10.82 0.05
CA LEU A 115 -2.65 -9.47 -0.08
C LEU A 115 -4.06 -9.51 -0.68
N ILE A 116 -4.30 -10.38 -1.68
CA ILE A 116 -5.65 -10.64 -2.21
C ILE A 116 -6.58 -11.09 -1.09
N SER A 117 -6.17 -12.07 -0.28
CA SER A 117 -7.01 -12.60 0.80
C SER A 117 -7.35 -11.55 1.86
N GLN A 118 -6.39 -10.69 2.22
CA GLN A 118 -6.59 -9.62 3.21
C GLN A 118 -7.49 -8.50 2.68
N SER A 119 -7.48 -8.24 1.38
CA SER A 119 -8.31 -7.21 0.74
C SER A 119 -9.80 -7.55 0.65
N ALA A 120 -10.19 -8.79 0.96
CA ALA A 120 -11.57 -9.24 0.94
C ALA A 120 -12.43 -8.65 2.07
N HIS A 121 -11.83 -7.97 3.05
CA HIS A 121 -12.52 -7.22 4.11
C HIS A 121 -12.59 -5.73 3.74
N PRO A 122 -13.73 -5.25 3.17
CA PRO A 122 -13.82 -3.91 2.61
C PRO A 122 -13.96 -2.84 3.70
N LYS A 123 -13.69 -1.59 3.30
CA LYS A 123 -14.11 -0.37 4.00
C LYS A 123 -15.64 -0.42 4.20
N GLU A 124 -16.13 -0.38 5.44
CA GLU A 124 -17.56 -0.17 5.69
C GLU A 124 -17.95 1.21 5.11
N PRO A 125 -19.12 1.34 4.46
CA PRO A 125 -19.51 2.59 3.85
C PRO A 125 -19.61 3.68 4.91
N SER A 126 -18.84 4.76 4.71
CA SER A 126 -18.99 6.00 5.46
C SER A 126 -20.43 6.47 5.27
N HIS A 127 -21.24 6.40 6.33
CA HIS A 127 -22.57 6.99 6.32
C HIS A 127 -22.45 8.50 6.04
N ALA A 128 -23.37 8.96 5.19
CA ALA A 128 -23.48 10.31 4.64
C ALA A 128 -23.72 11.39 5.71
#